data_AF-A0A2N5SKX4-F1
#
_entry.id   AF-A0A2N5SKX4-F1
#
_cell.length_a   1.000
_cell.length_b   1.000
_cell.length_c   1.000
_cell.angle_alpha   90.00
_cell.angle_beta   90.00
_cell.angle_gamma   90.00
#
_symmetry.space_group_name_H-M   'P 1'
#
loop_
_entity.id
_entity.type
_entity.pdbx_description
1 polymer ?
#
loop_
_entity_poly.entity_id
_entity_poly.type
_entity_poly.pdbx_seq_one_letter_code
_entity_poly.pdbx_strand_id
1 'polypeptide(L)'
;MPTEFNYSSRFKTFCHFKIREILTTGNVDSYTTNSTLEGMLISRTPLVLLQPHIDSQDPQWMRNYLPPGYPDLTTAQVSLLGQMRLLLKYDQGLVRNYVSATISPSYWIVTVLTSSSNSSSPTLRSSIAAPLPTMDDLIVLIDHGVGSPTLRSVPSIRLAYGGTGRVRIAYLQLSIAEQIFHPDHLSSLTTWEIIDRRLQYVKTQSQGFQFASVPVPFPFPAAL
;
A
#
# COMPACT_ATOMS: atom_id res chain seq x y z
N MET A 1 32.22 -15.81 -5.99
CA MET A 1 31.03 -14.98 -5.73
C MET A 1 29.87 -15.95 -5.49
N PRO A 2 29.16 -15.89 -4.34
CA PRO A 2 27.97 -16.71 -4.17
C PRO A 2 26.95 -16.28 -5.23
N THR A 3 26.44 -17.22 -6.00
CA THR A 3 25.45 -16.96 -7.04
C THR A 3 24.20 -16.37 -6.41
N GLU A 4 23.76 -15.20 -6.85
CA GLU A 4 22.53 -14.58 -6.37
C GLU A 4 21.34 -15.50 -6.69
N PHE A 5 20.50 -15.79 -5.69
CA PHE A 5 19.33 -16.65 -5.89
C PHE A 5 18.34 -15.97 -6.83
N ASN A 6 18.01 -16.61 -7.95
CA ASN A 6 17.11 -16.04 -8.95
C ASN A 6 15.65 -16.40 -8.63
N TYR A 7 14.90 -15.42 -8.13
CA TYR A 7 13.49 -15.57 -7.85
C TYR A 7 12.65 -15.71 -9.12
N SER A 8 11.87 -16.79 -9.17
CA SER A 8 10.96 -17.10 -10.28
C SER A 8 9.87 -16.03 -10.48
N SER A 9 9.30 -15.98 -11.69
CA SER A 9 8.13 -15.16 -11.97
C SER A 9 6.94 -15.51 -11.08
N ARG A 10 6.70 -16.80 -10.81
CA ARG A 10 5.59 -17.25 -9.96
C ARG A 10 5.69 -16.71 -8.54
N PHE A 11 6.88 -16.75 -7.95
CA PHE A 11 7.16 -16.13 -6.64
C PHE A 11 6.89 -14.62 -6.69
N LYS A 12 7.45 -13.93 -7.68
CA LYS A 12 7.28 -12.48 -7.84
C LYS A 12 5.81 -12.10 -8.00
N THR A 13 5.05 -12.83 -8.81
CA THR A 13 3.60 -12.63 -9.00
C THR A 13 2.83 -12.81 -7.70
N PHE A 14 3.14 -13.85 -6.91
CA PHE A 14 2.53 -14.05 -5.60
C PHE A 14 2.81 -12.88 -4.66
N CYS A 15 4.07 -12.46 -4.56
CA CYS A 15 4.47 -11.33 -3.73
C CYS A 15 3.83 -10.03 -4.19
N HIS A 16 3.80 -9.75 -5.49
CA HIS A 16 3.12 -8.57 -6.04
C HIS A 16 1.65 -8.54 -5.64
N PHE A 17 0.94 -9.67 -5.81
CA PHE A 17 -0.46 -9.77 -5.42
C PHE A 17 -0.67 -9.43 -3.94
N LYS A 18 0.15 -10.02 -3.05
CA LYS A 18 0.03 -9.80 -1.60
C LYS A 18 0.48 -8.42 -1.14
N ILE A 19 1.56 -7.88 -1.69
CA ILE A 19 2.02 -6.51 -1.42
C ILE A 19 0.90 -5.54 -1.76
N ARG A 20 0.31 -5.70 -2.94
CA ARG A 20 -0.75 -4.83 -3.42
C ARG A 20 -1.99 -4.88 -2.55
N GLU A 21 -2.42 -6.08 -2.16
CA GLU A 21 -3.49 -6.29 -1.18
C GLU A 21 -3.19 -5.56 0.15
N ILE A 22 -1.97 -5.70 0.67
CA ILE A 22 -1.54 -5.04 1.91
C ILE A 22 -1.50 -3.51 1.75
N LEU A 23 -1.04 -2.99 0.61
CA LEU A 23 -0.93 -1.55 0.37
C LEU A 23 -2.31 -0.86 0.31
N THR A 24 -3.31 -1.54 -0.26
CA THR A 24 -4.63 -0.96 -0.53
C THR A 24 -5.67 -1.29 0.54
N THR A 25 -5.62 -2.49 1.11
CA THR A 25 -6.62 -2.97 2.10
C THR A 25 -6.02 -3.29 3.47
N GLY A 26 -4.69 -3.45 3.56
CA GLY A 26 -4.02 -3.79 4.80
C GLY A 26 -4.08 -2.67 5.85
N ASN A 27 -4.22 -3.08 7.10
CA ASN A 27 -4.10 -2.17 8.23
C ASN A 27 -2.60 -1.96 8.55
N VAL A 28 -2.00 -1.01 7.83
CA VAL A 28 -0.57 -0.68 7.84
C VAL A 28 -0.32 0.57 8.70
N ASP A 29 0.67 0.53 9.58
CA ASP A 29 1.06 1.70 10.40
C ASP A 29 2.13 2.56 9.70
N SER A 30 2.89 1.97 8.78
CA SER A 30 3.90 2.65 7.96
C SER A 30 4.16 1.83 6.70
N TYR A 31 4.24 2.49 5.56
CA TYR A 31 4.43 1.90 4.25
C TYR A 31 5.89 1.62 3.91
N THR A 32 6.84 2.39 4.44
CA THR A 32 8.28 2.26 4.12
C THR A 32 9.14 1.95 5.32
N THR A 33 8.90 2.57 6.47
CA THR A 33 9.80 2.45 7.63
C THR A 33 9.39 1.34 8.58
N ASN A 34 10.33 0.46 8.92
CA ASN A 34 10.11 -0.58 9.94
C ASN A 34 10.32 -0.09 11.37
N SER A 35 10.60 1.20 11.56
CA SER A 35 10.80 1.82 12.86
C SER A 35 10.13 3.19 12.93
N THR A 36 9.68 3.59 14.12
CA THR A 36 9.19 4.94 14.40
C THR A 36 10.34 5.93 14.39
N LEU A 37 10.02 7.24 14.41
CA LEU A 37 11.02 8.31 14.61
C LEU A 37 11.83 8.15 15.91
N GLU A 38 11.25 7.47 16.91
CA GLU A 38 11.86 7.17 18.21
C GLU A 38 12.67 5.86 18.21
N GLY A 39 12.78 5.19 17.06
CA GLY A 39 13.55 3.95 16.88
C GLY A 39 12.81 2.66 17.28
N MET A 40 11.54 2.74 17.69
CA MET A 40 10.75 1.55 18.02
C MET A 40 10.31 0.80 16.76
N LEU A 41 10.36 -0.53 16.77
CA LEU A 41 9.90 -1.34 15.64
C LEU A 41 8.39 -1.20 15.40
N ILE A 42 8.01 -1.03 14.13
CA ILE A 42 6.62 -0.95 13.70
C ILE A 42 6.15 -2.34 13.31
N SER A 43 5.18 -2.88 14.05
CA SER A 43 4.68 -4.25 13.85
C SER A 43 3.81 -4.42 12.61
N ARG A 44 3.30 -3.33 12.01
CA ARG A 44 2.36 -3.37 10.88
C ARG A 44 2.92 -2.65 9.65
N THR A 45 4.06 -3.10 9.14
CA THR A 45 4.58 -2.63 7.85
C THR A 45 4.33 -3.64 6.74
N PRO A 46 4.33 -3.23 5.45
CA PRO A 46 4.09 -4.16 4.36
C PRO A 46 5.00 -5.38 4.35
N LEU A 47 6.29 -5.21 4.70
CA LEU A 47 7.23 -6.33 4.75
C LEU A 47 6.91 -7.29 5.90
N VAL A 48 6.59 -6.77 7.08
CA VAL A 48 6.22 -7.57 8.24
C VAL A 48 4.90 -8.32 8.00
N LEU A 49 3.95 -7.71 7.30
CA LEU A 49 2.68 -8.34 6.97
C LEU A 49 2.79 -9.33 5.80
N LEU A 50 3.73 -9.13 4.87
CA LEU A 50 3.99 -10.06 3.76
C LEU A 50 4.63 -11.37 4.23
N GLN A 51 5.50 -11.29 5.23
CA GLN A 51 6.30 -12.41 5.72
C GLN A 51 5.46 -13.63 6.15
N PRO A 52 4.41 -13.50 6.99
CA PRO A 52 3.51 -14.60 7.33
C PRO A 52 2.83 -15.26 6.13
N HIS A 53 2.54 -14.52 5.06
CA HIS A 53 1.94 -15.10 3.86
C HIS A 53 2.91 -16.00 3.08
N ILE A 54 4.21 -15.70 3.15
CA ILE A 54 5.26 -16.54 2.58
C ILE A 54 5.47 -17.77 3.47
N ASP A 55 5.53 -17.58 4.78
CA ASP A 55 5.75 -18.67 5.75
C ASP A 55 4.57 -19.63 5.86
N SER A 56 3.37 -19.20 5.46
CA SER A 56 2.18 -20.05 5.40
C SER A 56 2.05 -20.85 4.10
N GLN A 57 2.98 -20.72 3.15
CA GLN A 57 2.93 -21.49 1.91
C GLN A 57 3.24 -22.97 2.16
N ASP A 58 2.79 -23.83 1.26
CA ASP A 58 3.05 -25.25 1.41
C ASP A 58 4.56 -25.57 1.30
N PRO A 59 5.07 -26.63 1.97
CA PRO A 59 6.50 -26.94 1.98
C PRO A 59 7.10 -27.20 0.60
N GLN A 60 6.29 -27.69 -0.36
CA GLN A 60 6.73 -27.94 -1.72
C GLN A 60 6.92 -26.63 -2.49
N TRP A 61 5.99 -25.68 -2.33
CA TRP A 61 6.11 -24.32 -2.85
C TRP A 61 7.35 -23.63 -2.28
N MET A 62 7.55 -23.71 -0.95
CA MET A 62 8.72 -23.11 -0.30
C MET A 62 10.02 -23.66 -0.86
N ARG A 63 10.13 -24.99 -1.01
CA ARG A 63 11.31 -25.64 -1.61
C ARG A 63 11.58 -25.21 -3.06
N ASN A 64 10.52 -24.96 -3.83
CA ASN A 64 10.63 -24.62 -5.25
C ASN A 64 10.92 -23.14 -5.50
N TYR A 65 10.55 -22.26 -4.57
CA TYR A 65 10.50 -20.82 -4.84
C TYR A 65 11.27 -19.94 -3.84
N LEU A 66 11.73 -20.50 -2.72
CA LEU A 66 12.55 -19.79 -1.74
C LEU A 66 14.02 -20.21 -1.82
N PRO A 67 14.95 -19.37 -1.32
CA PRO A 67 16.36 -19.71 -1.30
C PRO A 67 16.61 -20.97 -0.46
N PRO A 68 17.56 -21.83 -0.87
CA PRO A 68 17.95 -22.99 -0.09
C PRO A 68 18.36 -22.60 1.34
N GLY A 69 17.89 -23.35 2.33
CA GLY A 69 18.15 -23.08 3.73
C GLY A 69 17.22 -22.05 4.37
N TYR A 70 16.25 -21.49 3.64
CA TYR A 70 15.16 -20.75 4.27
C TYR A 70 14.22 -21.69 5.05
N PRO A 71 13.79 -21.36 6.28
CA PRO A 71 14.04 -20.12 7.02
C PRO A 71 15.28 -20.12 7.91
N ASP A 72 15.99 -21.24 8.07
CA ASP A 72 17.02 -21.40 9.12
C ASP A 72 18.32 -20.61 8.85
N LEU A 73 18.63 -20.33 7.59
CA LEU A 73 19.88 -19.70 7.18
C LEU A 73 19.72 -18.19 7.03
N THR A 74 20.52 -17.41 7.78
CA THR A 74 20.47 -15.93 7.74
C THR A 74 20.70 -15.37 6.34
N THR A 75 21.58 -15.96 5.53
CA THR A 75 21.83 -15.49 4.15
C THR A 75 20.62 -15.68 3.24
N ALA A 76 19.84 -16.74 3.45
CA ALA A 76 18.58 -16.98 2.74
C ALA A 76 17.51 -15.95 3.15
N GLN A 77 17.39 -15.67 4.45
CA GLN A 77 16.48 -14.64 4.97
C GLN A 77 16.83 -13.24 4.42
N VAL A 78 18.11 -12.86 4.43
CA VAL A 78 18.57 -11.56 3.90
C VAL A 78 18.32 -11.45 2.40
N SER A 79 18.54 -12.53 1.63
CA SER A 79 18.21 -12.57 0.21
C SER A 79 16.72 -12.35 -0.04
N LEU A 80 15.86 -13.05 0.71
CA LEU A 80 14.41 -12.94 0.58
C LEU A 80 13.91 -11.54 0.92
N LEU A 81 14.41 -10.98 2.03
CA LEU A 81 14.07 -9.63 2.45
C LEU A 81 14.50 -8.59 1.42
N GLY A 82 15.68 -8.75 0.81
CA GLY A 82 16.16 -7.90 -0.29
C GLY A 82 15.20 -7.93 -1.48
N GLN A 83 14.76 -9.12 -1.88
CA GLN A 83 13.80 -9.29 -2.97
C GLN A 83 12.43 -8.68 -2.63
N MET A 84 11.91 -8.91 -1.42
CA MET A 84 10.63 -8.33 -0.97
C MET A 84 10.67 -6.80 -0.98
N ARG A 85 11.78 -6.19 -0.55
CA ARG A 85 11.96 -4.73 -0.60
C ARG A 85 11.93 -4.18 -2.03
N LEU A 86 12.58 -4.87 -2.96
CA LEU A 86 12.58 -4.46 -4.37
C LEU A 86 11.16 -4.48 -4.96
N LEU A 87 10.41 -5.56 -4.72
CA LEU A 87 9.03 -5.70 -5.18
C LEU A 87 8.11 -4.67 -4.53
N LEU A 88 8.28 -4.41 -3.22
CA LEU A 88 7.51 -3.41 -2.50
C LEU A 88 7.71 -2.02 -3.09
N LYS A 89 8.96 -1.62 -3.36
CA LYS A 89 9.26 -0.32 -3.97
C LYS A 89 8.59 -0.16 -5.34
N TYR A 90 8.59 -1.23 -6.14
CA TYR A 90 7.91 -1.24 -7.43
C TYR A 90 6.40 -1.05 -7.28
N ASP A 91 5.74 -1.85 -6.43
CA ASP A 91 4.29 -1.77 -6.25
C ASP A 91 3.84 -0.48 -5.56
N GLN A 92 4.67 0.08 -4.68
CA GLN A 92 4.49 1.43 -4.15
C GLN A 92 4.50 2.49 -5.26
N GLY A 93 5.43 2.43 -6.20
CA GLY A 93 5.43 3.31 -7.38
C GLY A 93 4.15 3.13 -8.21
N LEU A 94 3.76 1.88 -8.44
CA LEU A 94 2.58 1.53 -9.21
C LEU A 94 1.28 2.04 -8.55
N VAL A 95 1.07 1.78 -7.26
CA VAL A 95 -0.09 2.28 -6.49
C VAL A 95 -0.15 3.81 -6.54
N ARG A 96 0.99 4.48 -6.32
CA ARG A 96 1.07 5.94 -6.42
C ARG A 96 0.64 6.43 -7.80
N ASN A 97 1.09 5.77 -8.86
CA ASN A 97 0.76 6.17 -10.23
C ASN A 97 -0.73 5.98 -10.52
N TYR A 98 -1.33 4.85 -10.13
CA TYR A 98 -2.76 4.64 -10.28
C TYR A 98 -3.56 5.66 -9.49
N VAL A 99 -3.22 5.90 -8.21
CA VAL A 99 -3.89 6.91 -7.39
C VAL A 99 -3.73 8.31 -7.99
N SER A 100 -2.55 8.67 -8.47
CA SER A 100 -2.29 9.97 -9.11
C SER A 100 -3.10 10.16 -10.40
N ALA A 101 -3.23 9.10 -11.21
CA ALA A 101 -4.00 9.13 -12.45
C ALA A 101 -5.49 9.43 -12.21
N THR A 102 -5.98 9.10 -11.01
CA THR A 102 -7.36 9.40 -10.63
C THR A 102 -7.62 10.84 -10.21
N ILE A 103 -6.57 11.56 -9.82
CA ILE A 103 -6.64 12.93 -9.30
C ILE A 103 -6.43 13.96 -10.43
N SER A 104 -5.63 13.62 -11.45
CA SER A 104 -5.27 14.55 -12.52
C SER A 104 -6.16 14.39 -13.77
N PRO A 105 -6.90 15.44 -14.18
CA PRO A 105 -7.66 15.49 -15.42
C PRO A 105 -6.84 15.13 -16.69
N SER A 106 -5.54 15.37 -16.66
CA SER A 106 -4.68 15.12 -17.81
C SER A 106 -4.37 13.63 -18.02
N TYR A 107 -4.45 12.84 -16.94
CA TYR A 107 -4.10 11.41 -16.95
C TYR A 107 -5.29 10.50 -17.27
N TRP A 108 -6.53 10.86 -16.89
CA TRP A 108 -7.71 10.02 -17.20
C TRP A 108 -7.93 9.87 -18.70
N ILE A 109 -7.60 10.90 -19.50
CA ILE A 109 -7.71 10.84 -20.96
C ILE A 109 -6.82 9.71 -21.49
N VAL A 110 -5.60 9.56 -20.97
CA VAL A 110 -4.65 8.55 -21.45
C VAL A 110 -5.07 7.15 -21.00
N THR A 111 -5.55 6.95 -19.77
CA THR A 111 -5.91 5.63 -19.23
C THR A 111 -7.24 5.09 -19.77
N VAL A 112 -8.25 5.95 -19.98
CA VAL A 112 -9.52 5.55 -20.60
C VAL A 112 -9.31 5.21 -22.08
N LEU A 113 -8.49 6.00 -22.80
CA LEU A 113 -8.22 5.76 -24.22
C LEU A 113 -7.39 4.48 -24.45
N THR A 114 -6.49 4.11 -23.53
CA THR A 114 -5.69 2.88 -23.65
C THR A 114 -6.47 1.61 -23.27
N SER A 115 -7.41 1.70 -22.32
CA SER A 115 -8.25 0.55 -21.92
C SER A 115 -9.38 0.25 -22.91
N SER A 116 -9.77 1.23 -23.72
CA SER A 116 -10.84 1.13 -24.73
C SER A 116 -10.31 0.79 -26.14
N SER A 117 -9.30 -0.08 -26.26
CA SER A 117 -8.75 -0.48 -27.58
C SER A 117 -9.40 -1.72 -28.20
N ASN A 118 -10.48 -2.25 -27.61
CA ASN A 118 -11.20 -3.42 -28.15
C ASN A 118 -12.57 -3.12 -28.78
N SER A 119 -12.92 -1.84 -28.97
CA SER A 119 -14.16 -1.45 -29.66
C SER A 119 -13.87 -0.41 -30.74
N SER A 120 -14.10 -0.81 -31.97
CA SER A 120 -13.91 -0.05 -33.20
C SER A 120 -14.81 1.20 -33.28
N SER A 121 -14.22 2.39 -33.09
CA SER A 121 -14.36 3.58 -33.96
C SER A 121 -13.80 4.85 -33.29
N PRO A 122 -12.96 5.66 -33.97
CA PRO A 122 -12.41 6.89 -33.43
C PRO A 122 -13.29 8.08 -33.84
N THR A 123 -14.06 8.63 -32.91
CA THR A 123 -14.62 9.99 -33.04
C THR A 123 -14.12 10.85 -31.89
N LEU A 124 -13.04 11.59 -32.17
CA LEU A 124 -12.64 12.77 -31.40
C LEU A 124 -13.83 13.75 -31.37
N ARG A 125 -14.49 13.91 -30.20
CA ARG A 125 -15.17 15.13 -29.73
C ARG A 125 -15.84 14.86 -28.37
N SER A 126 -15.14 15.15 -27.28
CA SER A 126 -15.67 15.54 -25.96
C SER A 126 -14.46 15.73 -25.04
N SER A 127 -13.90 16.94 -24.98
CA SER A 127 -14.28 17.98 -24.01
C SER A 127 -14.47 17.40 -22.60
N ILE A 128 -13.48 17.69 -21.76
CA ILE A 128 -13.44 17.74 -20.29
C ILE A 128 -14.85 17.72 -19.67
N ALA A 129 -15.45 16.55 -19.50
CA ALA A 129 -16.75 16.38 -18.84
C ALA A 129 -17.01 14.92 -18.41
N ALA A 130 -15.97 14.09 -18.29
CA ALA A 130 -16.14 12.83 -17.57
C ALA A 130 -16.38 13.18 -16.09
N PRO A 131 -17.45 12.66 -15.44
CA PRO A 131 -17.64 12.85 -14.02
C PRO A 131 -16.37 12.42 -13.28
N LEU A 132 -15.94 13.20 -12.29
CA LEU A 132 -14.83 12.78 -11.45
C LEU A 132 -15.16 11.39 -10.89
N PRO A 133 -14.29 10.38 -11.07
CA PRO A 133 -14.60 9.01 -10.66
C PRO A 133 -14.99 8.97 -9.19
N THR A 134 -16.08 8.25 -8.89
CA THR A 134 -16.53 8.10 -7.50
C THR A 134 -15.52 7.26 -6.73
N MET A 135 -15.52 7.36 -5.39
CA MET A 135 -14.67 6.54 -4.54
C MET A 135 -14.76 5.03 -4.85
N ASP A 136 -15.94 4.54 -5.26
CA ASP A 136 -16.12 3.15 -5.67
C ASP A 136 -15.44 2.84 -7.02
N ASP A 137 -15.53 3.75 -8.00
CA ASP A 137 -14.86 3.59 -9.30
C ASP A 137 -13.34 3.58 -9.15
N LEU A 138 -12.83 4.38 -8.22
CA LEU A 138 -11.42 4.46 -7.84
C LEU A 138 -10.92 3.16 -7.25
N ILE A 139 -11.70 2.59 -6.33
CA ILE A 139 -11.39 1.30 -5.72
C ILE A 139 -11.37 0.20 -6.78
N VAL A 140 -12.33 0.19 -7.72
CA VAL A 140 -12.35 -0.79 -8.81
C VAL A 140 -11.16 -0.60 -9.75
N LEU A 141 -10.82 0.63 -10.12
CA LEU A 141 -9.68 0.93 -10.99
C LEU A 141 -8.35 0.53 -10.34
N ILE A 142 -8.17 0.86 -9.07
CA ILE A 142 -7.00 0.45 -8.29
C ILE A 142 -6.99 -1.07 -8.18
N ASP A 143 -8.11 -1.72 -7.89
CA ASP A 143 -8.13 -3.18 -7.77
C ASP A 143 -7.84 -3.91 -9.08
N HIS A 144 -8.33 -3.42 -10.21
CA HIS A 144 -8.08 -4.02 -11.51
C HIS A 144 -6.68 -3.69 -12.05
N GLY A 145 -6.19 -2.48 -11.81
CA GLY A 145 -4.86 -2.05 -12.26
C GLY A 145 -3.71 -2.54 -11.37
N VAL A 146 -3.99 -2.76 -10.10
CA VAL A 146 -3.04 -3.15 -9.06
C VAL A 146 -3.32 -4.60 -8.61
N GLY A 147 -4.55 -4.89 -8.19
CA GLY A 147 -4.87 -5.97 -7.28
C GLY A 147 -4.89 -7.41 -7.79
N SER A 148 -5.10 -7.74 -9.06
CA SER A 148 -5.32 -9.16 -9.40
C SER A 148 -4.92 -9.61 -10.83
N PRO A 149 -4.26 -10.78 -10.98
CA PRO A 149 -4.09 -11.42 -12.30
C PRO A 149 -5.43 -11.90 -12.89
N THR A 150 -6.49 -12.00 -12.09
CA THR A 150 -7.85 -12.30 -12.52
C THR A 150 -8.79 -11.16 -12.15
N LEU A 151 -9.50 -10.60 -13.13
CA LEU A 151 -10.45 -9.50 -12.89
C LEU A 151 -11.51 -9.94 -11.87
N ARG A 152 -11.45 -9.37 -10.66
CA ARG A 152 -12.46 -9.61 -9.63
C ARG A 152 -13.75 -8.90 -10.02
N SER A 153 -14.89 -9.52 -9.70
CA SER A 153 -16.19 -8.89 -9.91
C SER A 153 -16.32 -7.63 -9.04
N VAL A 154 -16.98 -6.58 -9.56
CA VAL A 154 -17.21 -5.33 -8.82
C VAL A 154 -17.86 -5.56 -7.44
N PRO A 155 -18.85 -6.45 -7.28
CA PRO A 155 -19.40 -6.79 -5.96
C PRO A 155 -18.36 -7.38 -4.99
N SER A 156 -17.50 -8.29 -5.46
CA SER A 156 -16.43 -8.88 -4.64
C SER A 156 -15.39 -7.84 -4.21
N ILE A 157 -15.09 -6.88 -5.09
CA ILE A 157 -14.18 -5.76 -4.78
C ILE A 157 -14.81 -4.89 -3.69
N ARG A 158 -16.08 -4.53 -3.83
CA ARG A 158 -16.79 -3.71 -2.84
C ARG A 158 -16.81 -4.37 -1.45
N LEU A 159 -16.95 -5.69 -1.39
CA LEU A 159 -16.89 -6.45 -0.14
C LEU A 159 -15.48 -6.50 0.44
N ALA A 160 -14.45 -6.66 -0.39
CA ALA A 160 -13.06 -6.69 0.06
C ALA A 160 -12.58 -5.32 0.59
N TYR A 161 -13.07 -4.23 0.00
CA TYR A 161 -12.82 -2.86 0.45
C TYR A 161 -13.92 -2.39 1.41
N GLY A 162 -13.91 -2.95 2.62
CA GLY A 162 -14.74 -2.48 3.73
C GLY A 162 -14.43 -1.04 4.15
N GLY A 163 -15.09 -0.54 5.21
CA GLY A 163 -14.97 0.85 5.66
C GLY A 163 -13.52 1.32 5.84
N THR A 164 -12.67 0.48 6.45
CA THR A 164 -11.25 0.78 6.66
C THR A 164 -10.46 0.87 5.34
N GLY A 165 -10.71 0.00 4.37
CA GLY A 165 -10.05 0.04 3.06
C GLY A 165 -10.44 1.28 2.27
N ARG A 166 -11.71 1.69 2.34
CA ARG A 166 -12.20 2.95 1.74
C ARG A 166 -11.51 4.16 2.35
N VAL A 167 -11.46 4.26 3.68
CA VAL A 167 -10.76 5.35 4.38
C VAL A 167 -9.28 5.39 3.99
N ARG A 168 -8.64 4.22 3.83
CA ARG A 168 -7.24 4.09 3.40
C ARG A 168 -7.02 4.70 2.02
N ILE A 169 -7.80 4.29 1.03
CA ILE A 169 -7.67 4.79 -0.34
C ILE A 169 -7.95 6.29 -0.40
N ALA A 170 -8.93 6.79 0.37
CA ALA A 170 -9.23 8.21 0.42
C ALA A 170 -8.08 9.02 1.05
N TYR A 171 -7.48 8.49 2.12
CA TYR A 171 -6.30 9.11 2.74
C TYR A 171 -5.08 9.13 1.79
N LEU A 172 -4.82 8.04 1.07
CA LEU A 172 -3.76 7.98 0.06
C LEU A 172 -4.02 8.98 -1.06
N GLN A 173 -5.27 9.07 -1.53
CA GLN A 173 -5.66 10.06 -2.53
C GLN A 173 -5.41 11.49 -2.07
N LEU A 174 -5.89 11.85 -0.87
CA LEU A 174 -5.70 13.20 -0.34
C LEU A 174 -4.21 13.53 -0.16
N SER A 175 -3.44 12.59 0.38
CA SER A 175 -2.01 12.78 0.61
C SER A 175 -1.22 12.96 -0.69
N ILE A 176 -1.56 12.16 -1.72
CA ILE A 176 -0.93 12.25 -3.05
C ILE A 176 -1.38 13.51 -3.78
N ALA A 177 -2.66 13.87 -3.69
CA ALA A 177 -3.20 15.10 -4.29
C ALA A 177 -2.49 16.33 -3.72
N GLU A 178 -2.36 16.41 -2.40
CA GLU A 178 -1.67 17.52 -1.75
C GLU A 178 -0.22 17.65 -2.24
N GLN A 179 0.48 16.54 -2.45
CA GLN A 179 1.85 16.60 -2.98
C GLN A 179 1.90 17.02 -4.45
N ILE A 180 0.89 16.69 -5.26
CA ILE A 180 0.80 17.09 -6.67
C ILE A 180 0.51 18.60 -6.78
N PHE A 181 -0.46 19.10 -5.99
CA PHE A 181 -0.92 20.48 -6.06
C PHE A 181 -0.08 21.45 -5.21
N HIS A 182 0.53 20.96 -4.14
CA HIS A 182 1.38 21.72 -3.22
C HIS A 182 2.72 21.01 -2.98
N PRO A 183 3.56 20.88 -4.02
CA PRO A 183 4.87 20.26 -3.88
C PRO A 183 5.75 21.10 -2.96
N ASP A 184 6.28 20.48 -1.90
CA ASP A 184 7.35 21.08 -1.11
C ASP A 184 8.70 20.82 -1.82
N HIS A 185 9.15 21.83 -2.58
CA HIS A 185 10.39 21.77 -3.35
C HIS A 185 11.65 21.73 -2.48
N LEU A 186 11.54 22.01 -1.17
CA LEU A 186 12.66 21.98 -0.23
C LEU A 186 12.80 20.62 0.45
N SER A 187 11.77 19.78 0.39
CA SER A 187 11.77 18.44 0.96
C SER A 187 12.36 17.42 -0.01
N SER A 188 13.40 16.69 0.43
CA SER A 188 13.96 15.55 -0.31
C SER A 188 13.17 14.25 -0.11
N LEU A 189 12.05 14.30 0.64
CA LEU A 189 11.28 13.13 1.02
C LEU A 189 10.43 12.62 -0.13
N THR A 190 10.37 11.29 -0.24
CA THR A 190 9.45 10.61 -1.14
C THR A 190 8.01 10.75 -0.65
N THR A 191 7.05 10.59 -1.58
CA THR A 191 5.61 10.52 -1.28
C THR A 191 5.29 9.59 -0.11
N TRP A 192 5.90 8.40 -0.10
CA TRP A 192 5.63 7.39 0.91
C TRP A 192 6.20 7.75 2.28
N GLU A 193 7.36 8.41 2.34
CA GLU A 193 7.93 8.90 3.61
C GLU A 193 7.09 10.03 4.21
N ILE A 194 6.53 10.92 3.38
CA ILE A 194 5.62 11.98 3.83
C ILE A 194 4.34 11.34 4.41
N ILE A 195 3.77 10.37 3.70
CA ILE A 195 2.60 9.61 4.15
C ILE A 195 2.88 8.93 5.50
N ASP A 196 4.04 8.32 5.67
CA ASP A 196 4.42 7.63 6.90
C ASP A 196 4.58 8.58 8.09
N ARG A 197 5.22 9.73 7.89
CA ARG A 197 5.33 10.76 8.94
C ARG A 197 3.96 11.25 9.39
N ARG A 198 3.03 11.46 8.47
CA ARG A 198 1.66 11.87 8.78
C ARG A 198 0.89 10.79 9.53
N LEU A 199 1.04 9.52 9.12
CA LEU A 199 0.43 8.38 9.83
C LEU A 199 0.96 8.28 11.26
N GLN A 200 2.27 8.41 11.45
CA GLN A 200 2.88 8.41 12.78
C GLN A 200 2.38 9.60 13.61
N TYR A 201 2.33 10.80 13.04
CA TYR A 201 1.80 11.99 13.73
C TYR A 201 0.35 11.81 14.19
N VAL A 202 -0.55 11.34 13.31
CA VAL A 202 -1.95 11.07 13.66
C VAL A 202 -2.06 10.02 14.76
N LYS A 203 -1.21 8.99 14.74
CA LYS A 203 -1.16 7.96 15.78
C LYS A 203 -0.72 8.51 17.13
N THR A 204 0.33 9.34 17.16
CA THR A 204 0.80 10.02 18.37
C THR A 204 -0.26 10.96 18.93
N GLN A 205 -0.96 11.72 18.06
CA GLN A 205 -2.07 12.57 18.49
C GLN A 205 -3.20 11.73 19.09
N SER A 206 -3.61 10.64 18.44
CA SER A 206 -4.64 9.73 18.94
C SER A 206 -4.28 9.12 20.31
N GLN A 207 -3.03 8.68 20.49
CA GLN A 207 -2.55 8.21 21.78
C GLN A 207 -2.56 9.34 22.83
N GLY A 208 -2.09 10.54 22.47
CA GLY A 208 -2.15 11.71 23.34
C GLY A 208 -3.57 12.05 23.78
N PHE A 209 -4.55 11.96 22.87
CA PHE A 209 -5.98 12.12 23.19
C PHE A 209 -6.50 11.01 24.10
N GLN A 210 -6.07 9.76 23.90
CA GLN A 210 -6.42 8.65 24.80
C GLN A 210 -5.85 8.86 26.20
N PHE A 211 -4.61 9.30 26.34
CA PHE A 211 -4.01 9.62 27.64
C PHE A 211 -4.66 10.83 28.32
N ALA A 212 -5.04 11.86 27.55
CA ALA A 212 -5.73 13.04 28.07
C ALA A 212 -7.19 12.77 28.51
N SER A 213 -7.79 11.68 28.04
CA SER A 213 -9.17 11.30 28.38
C SER A 213 -9.27 10.23 29.48
N VAL A 214 -8.13 9.75 30.01
CA VAL A 214 -8.14 8.96 31.26
C VAL A 214 -8.35 9.94 32.43
N PRO A 215 -9.44 9.82 33.20
CA PRO A 215 -9.63 10.67 34.37
C PRO A 215 -8.54 10.34 35.39
N VAL A 216 -7.72 11.33 35.71
CA VAL A 216 -6.79 11.27 36.85
C VAL A 216 -7.65 10.95 38.09
N PRO A 217 -7.37 9.88 38.85
CA PRO A 217 -8.12 9.62 40.07
C PRO A 217 -7.85 10.78 41.03
N PHE A 218 -8.88 11.57 41.30
CA PHE A 218 -8.83 12.61 42.31
C PHE A 218 -8.39 11.99 43.64
N PRO A 219 -7.36 12.52 44.32
CA PRO A 219 -7.05 12.08 45.66
C PRO A 219 -8.20 12.51 46.57
N PHE A 220 -9.00 11.56 47.04
CA PHE A 220 -9.94 11.81 48.12
C PHE A 220 -9.14 12.26 49.36
N PRO A 221 -9.48 13.39 50.00
CA PRO A 221 -8.85 13.74 51.26
C PRO A 221 -9.31 12.74 52.32
N ALA A 222 -8.35 12.10 52.99
CA ALA A 222 -8.61 11.28 54.16
C ALA A 222 -9.27 12.16 55.24
N ALA A 223 -10.50 11.83 55.60
CA ALA A 223 -11.18 12.42 56.74
C ALA A 223 -10.43 12.03 58.03
N LEU A 224 -10.04 13.04 58.81
CA LEU A 224 -9.70 12.93 60.23
C LEU A 224 -10.79 13.66 61.03
#